data_AF-A0A1H7DCH0-F1
#
_entry.id   AF-A0A1H7DCH0-F1
#
_cell.length_a   1.000
_cell.length_b   1.000
_cell.length_c   1.000
_cell.angle_alpha   90.00
_cell.angle_beta   90.00
_cell.angle_gamma   90.00
#
_symmetry.space_group_name_H-M   'P 1'
#
loop_
_entity.id
_entity.type
_entity.pdbx_description
1 polymer ?
#
loop_
_entity_poly.entity_id
_entity_poly.type
_entity_poly.pdbx_seq_one_letter_code
_entity_poly.pdbx_strand_id
1 'polypeptide(L)' 'MKQAIAQGPQAGRGAQFVVYDDAGHAFFADYRPSYRQADAEDGWKRALAWFRQHGVG' A
#
# COMPACT_ATOMS: atom_id res chain seq x y z
N MET A 1 8.08 -7.73 10.76
CA MET A 1 7.27 -8.20 9.60
C MET A 1 7.94 -7.95 8.25
N LYS A 2 8.35 -6.72 7.88
CA LYS A 2 8.97 -6.46 6.56
C LYS A 2 10.20 -7.33 6.26
N GLN A 3 11.08 -7.54 7.24
CA GLN A 3 12.25 -8.41 7.11
C GLN A 3 11.90 -9.90 6.90
N ALA A 4 10.77 -10.36 7.44
CA ALA A 4 10.33 -11.76 7.31
C ALA A 4 9.86 -12.10 5.89
N ILE A 5 9.43 -11.11 5.11
CA ILE A 5 8.98 -11.28 3.72
C ILE A 5 10.18 -11.43 2.79
N ALA A 6 11.24 -10.63 3.01
CA ALA A 6 12.47 -10.72 2.23
C ALA A 6 13.14 -12.10 2.38
N GLN A 7 13.03 -12.70 3.57
CA GLN A 7 13.58 -14.03 3.87
C GLN A 7 12.54 -15.17 3.74
N GLY A 8 11.30 -14.84 3.37
CA GLY A 8 10.18 -15.78 3.34
C GLY A 8 10.16 -16.70 2.12
N PRO A 9 9.16 -17.60 2.05
CA PRO A 9 8.92 -18.48 0.91
C PRO A 9 8.85 -17.69 -0.41
N GLN A 10 9.22 -18.33 -1.52
CA GLN A 10 9.28 -17.67 -2.84
C GLN A 10 7.99 -16.92 -3.21
N ALA A 11 6.83 -17.45 -2.83
CA ALA A 11 5.53 -16.83 -3.04
C ALA A 11 5.35 -15.45 -2.37
N GLY A 12 6.05 -15.18 -1.27
CA GLY A 12 5.98 -13.89 -0.58
C GLY A 12 7.01 -12.88 -1.06
N ARG A 13 8.01 -13.30 -1.84
CA ARG A 13 9.09 -12.40 -2.29
C ARG A 13 8.52 -11.35 -3.25
N GLY A 14 8.92 -10.11 -3.03
CA GLY A 14 8.41 -8.96 -3.77
C GLY A 14 7.24 -8.25 -3.10
N ALA A 15 6.50 -8.88 -2.18
CA ALA A 15 5.42 -8.21 -1.47
C ALA A 15 5.93 -7.00 -0.67
N GLN A 16 5.14 -5.92 -0.67
CA GLN A 16 5.48 -4.67 -0.01
C GLN A 16 4.42 -4.29 1.03
N PHE A 17 4.86 -3.73 2.15
CA PHE A 17 3.99 -3.14 3.17
C PHE A 17 4.37 -1.68 3.37
N VAL A 18 3.40 -0.81 3.13
CA VAL A 18 3.47 0.62 3.45
C VAL A 18 2.53 0.86 4.62
N VAL A 19 3.05 1.51 5.66
CA VAL A 19 2.29 1.86 6.85
C VAL A 19 2.26 3.38 6.88
N TYR A 20 1.06 3.94 7.03
CA TYR A 20 0.83 5.37 7.22
C TYR A 20 0.51 5.55 8.70
N ASP A 21 1.48 6.06 9.46
CA ASP A 21 1.42 6.05 10.94
C ASP A 21 0.24 6.89 11.48
N ASP A 22 -0.15 7.94 10.76
CA ASP A 22 -1.25 8.85 11.14
C ASP A 22 -2.61 8.49 10.49
N ALA A 23 -2.65 7.46 9.64
CA ALA A 23 -3.84 7.07 8.91
C ALA A 23 -4.57 5.91 9.59
N GLY A 24 -5.77 6.18 10.12
CA GLY A 24 -6.64 5.18 10.73
C GLY A 24 -7.23 4.20 9.70
N HIS A 25 -7.95 3.18 10.20
CA HIS A 25 -8.66 2.25 9.32
C HIS A 25 -9.62 2.99 8.37
N ALA A 26 -9.68 2.52 7.12
CA ALA A 26 -10.48 3.12 6.05
C ALA A 26 -10.13 4.60 5.74
N PHE A 27 -8.86 4.99 5.84
CA PHE A 27 -8.39 6.33 5.45
C PHE A 27 -8.55 6.67 3.96
N PHE A 28 -8.80 5.66 3.10
CA PHE A 28 -9.03 5.83 1.67
C PHE A 28 -10.50 6.14 1.31
N ALA A 29 -11.44 5.98 2.25
CA ALA A 29 -12.87 6.19 1.98
C ALA A 29 -13.22 7.69 2.04
N ASP A 30 -13.17 8.38 0.89
CA ASP A 30 -13.37 9.82 0.74
C ASP A 30 -14.70 10.37 1.28
N TYR A 31 -15.73 9.52 1.39
CA TYR A 31 -17.04 9.86 1.93
C TYR A 31 -17.14 9.75 3.47
N ARG A 32 -16.06 9.39 4.17
CA ARG A 32 -16.05 9.17 5.63
C ARG A 32 -15.14 10.17 6.36
N PRO A 33 -15.40 10.48 7.65
CA PRO A 33 -14.49 11.28 8.48
C PRO A 33 -13.07 10.69 8.65
N SER A 34 -12.92 9.39 8.40
CA SER A 34 -11.63 8.71 8.43
C SER A 34 -10.72 9.11 7.27
N TYR A 35 -11.24 9.72 6.20
CA TYR A 35 -10.48 10.08 5.02
C TYR A 35 -9.23 10.91 5.34
N ARG A 36 -8.10 10.52 4.77
CA ARG A 36 -6.83 11.26 4.82
C ARG A 36 -6.30 11.40 3.40
N GLN A 37 -6.56 12.57 2.80
CA GLN A 37 -6.28 12.81 1.38
C GLN A 37 -4.83 12.52 0.98
N ALA A 38 -3.87 13.03 1.73
CA ALA A 38 -2.45 12.85 1.41
C ALA A 38 -2.04 11.37 1.37
N ASP A 39 -2.46 10.59 2.37
CA ASP A 39 -2.15 9.16 2.47
C ASP A 39 -2.91 8.33 1.42
N ALA A 40 -4.17 8.70 1.13
CA ALA A 40 -4.96 8.06 0.09
C ALA A 40 -4.34 8.28 -1.30
N GLU A 41 -3.95 9.52 -1.63
CA GLU A 41 -3.31 9.84 -2.90
C GLU A 41 -1.95 9.15 -3.05
N ASP A 42 -1.12 9.12 -1.99
CA ASP A 42 0.15 8.39 -2.00
C ASP A 42 -0.07 6.88 -2.19
N GLY A 43 -1.02 6.30 -1.45
CA GLY A 43 -1.42 4.90 -1.59
C GLY A 43 -1.86 4.56 -3.01
N TRP A 44 -2.64 5.43 -3.64
CA TRP A 44 -3.09 5.24 -5.02
C TRP A 44 -1.93 5.30 -6.02
N LYS A 45 -1.05 6.29 -5.89
CA LYS A 45 0.15 6.42 -6.75
C LYS A 45 1.03 5.17 -6.66
N ARG A 46 1.25 4.65 -5.45
CA ARG A 46 2.02 3.42 -5.22
C ARG A 46 1.34 2.19 -5.82
N ALA A 47 0.03 2.05 -5.66
CA ALA A 47 -0.73 0.93 -6.23
C ALA A 47 -0.62 0.91 -7.77
N LEU A 48 -0.80 2.07 -8.42
CA LEU A 48 -0.64 2.18 -9.87
C LEU A 48 0.80 1.91 -10.33
N ALA A 49 1.81 2.39 -9.59
CA ALA A 49 3.20 2.09 -9.88
C ALA A 49 3.49 0.58 -9.75
N TRP A 50 2.94 -0.06 -8.72
CA TRP A 50 3.05 -1.50 -8.51
C TRP A 50 2.42 -2.30 -9.67
N PHE A 51 1.22 -1.94 -10.10
CA PHE A 51 0.58 -2.59 -11.25
C PHE A 51 1.42 -2.46 -12.53
N ARG A 52 1.92 -1.25 -12.83
CA ARG A 52 2.78 -1.03 -14.01
C ARG A 52 4.05 -1.88 -13.97
N GLN A 53 4.68 -2.00 -12.81
CA GLN A 53 5.86 -2.86 -12.63
C GLN A 53 5.57 -4.35 -12.91
N HIS A 54 4.32 -4.77 -12.79
CA HIS A 54 3.87 -6.16 -13.02
C HIS A 54 3.11 -6.32 -14.34
N GLY A 55 3.21 -5.35 -15.26
CA GLY A 55 2.63 -5.44 -16.59
C GLY A 55 1.12 -5.16 -16.64
N VAL A 56 0.54 -4.58 -15.59
CA VAL A 56 -0.86 -4.15 -15.55
C VAL A 56 -0.91 -2.62 -15.61
N GLY A 57 -1.40 -2.04 -16.72
CA GLY A 57 -1.50 -0.59 -16.88
C GLY A 57 -1.80 -0.14 -18.29
#